data_AF-A0AAW2DBJ5-F1
#
_entry.id   AF-A0AAW2DBJ5-F1
#
_cell.length_a   1.000
_cell.length_b   1.000
_cell.length_c   1.000
_cell.angle_alpha   90.00
_cell.angle_beta   90.00
_cell.angle_gamma   90.00
#
_symmetry.space_group_name_H-M   'P 1'
#
loop_
_entity.id
_entity.type
_entity.pdbx_description
1 polymer ?
#
loop_
_entity_poly.entity_id
_entity_poly.type
_entity_poly.pdbx_seq_one_letter_code
_entity_poly.pdbx_strand_id
1 'polypeptide(L)'
;MDRSYHVGGVRDHAGGKDRSSLIAFHQSFVSLITVLAILVGIHFQTQKSSPVETHLAMILTLIMAAVVYSIVLAGINLQPRSSENLNLIRLAYFGSGILTCDLLLGLLMSYLWWFVGNLCTILIVIILHRWLQPIYQFLCQSRDWLQKKFEAVRLAASETFSLTRNTEEQQNGGNWLPV
;
A
#
# COMPACT_ATOMS: atom_id res chain seq x y z
N MET A 1 84.19 -2.84 -9.59
CA MET A 1 83.24 -1.71 -9.48
C MET A 1 81.87 -2.24 -9.87
N ASP A 2 81.16 -2.78 -8.88
CA ASP A 2 79.81 -3.32 -9.02
C ASP A 2 78.77 -2.19 -9.05
N ARG A 3 78.00 -2.10 -10.13
CA ARG A 3 76.74 -1.33 -10.15
C ARG A 3 75.58 -2.31 -9.97
N SER A 4 75.20 -2.48 -8.72
CA SER A 4 73.93 -3.09 -8.35
C SER A 4 72.80 -2.14 -8.71
N TYR A 5 72.00 -2.47 -9.72
CA TYR A 5 70.76 -1.75 -10.02
C TYR A 5 69.67 -2.24 -9.07
N HIS A 6 69.41 -1.44 -8.04
CA HIS A 6 68.18 -1.53 -7.26
C HIS A 6 67.01 -1.17 -8.20
N VAL A 7 66.33 -2.20 -8.73
CA VAL A 7 65.03 -2.05 -9.38
C VAL A 7 64.04 -1.67 -8.29
N GLY A 8 63.81 -0.36 -8.15
CA GLY A 8 62.79 0.19 -7.28
C GLY A 8 61.42 -0.28 -7.74
N GLY A 9 60.83 -1.20 -6.99
CA GLY A 9 59.41 -1.55 -7.08
C GLY A 9 58.57 -0.33 -6.68
N VAL A 10 58.24 0.50 -7.67
CA VAL A 10 57.24 1.55 -7.53
C VAL A 10 55.90 0.84 -7.41
N ARG A 11 55.41 0.81 -6.17
CA ARG A 11 54.21 0.07 -5.77
C ARG A 11 52.97 0.60 -6.51
N ASP A 12 52.33 -0.30 -7.26
CA ASP A 12 50.98 -0.18 -7.82
C ASP A 12 49.85 -0.13 -6.76
N HIS A 13 50.07 0.55 -5.63
CA HIS A 13 49.15 0.54 -4.49
C HIS A 13 47.87 1.35 -4.72
N ALA A 14 47.88 2.35 -5.61
CA ALA A 14 46.71 3.21 -5.83
C ALA A 14 45.55 2.47 -6.51
N GLY A 15 45.79 1.84 -7.68
CA GLY A 15 44.69 1.20 -8.41
C GLY A 15 44.16 -0.12 -7.84
N GLY A 16 44.86 -0.75 -6.88
CA GLY A 16 44.34 -1.93 -6.18
C GLY A 16 43.25 -1.57 -5.17
N LYS A 17 43.40 -0.41 -4.52
CA LYS A 17 42.46 0.10 -3.51
C LYS A 17 41.12 0.54 -4.13
N ASP A 18 41.17 1.20 -5.29
CA ASP A 18 39.97 1.61 -6.02
C ASP A 18 39.14 0.41 -6.50
N ARG A 19 39.80 -0.61 -7.05
CA ARG A 19 39.12 -1.82 -7.52
C ARG A 19 38.48 -2.61 -6.38
N SER A 20 39.18 -2.74 -5.25
CA SER A 20 38.65 -3.37 -4.04
C SER A 20 37.42 -2.63 -3.50
N SER A 21 37.44 -1.29 -3.48
CA SER A 21 36.27 -0.49 -3.07
C SER A 21 35.09 -0.70 -4.02
N LEU A 22 35.33 -0.72 -5.34
CA LEU A 22 34.27 -0.88 -6.35
C LEU A 22 33.63 -2.28 -6.26
N ILE A 23 34.43 -3.31 -5.98
CA ILE A 23 33.93 -4.68 -5.73
C ILE A 23 33.07 -4.72 -4.46
N ALA A 24 33.51 -4.09 -3.37
CA ALA A 24 32.72 -4.04 -2.14
C ALA A 24 31.38 -3.30 -2.34
N PHE A 25 31.40 -2.16 -3.04
CA PHE A 25 30.19 -1.43 -3.40
C PHE A 25 29.28 -2.23 -4.34
N HIS A 26 29.85 -2.92 -5.33
CA HIS A 26 29.10 -3.81 -6.22
C HIS A 26 28.34 -4.88 -5.44
N GLN A 27 29.00 -5.52 -4.47
CA GLN A 27 28.35 -6.51 -3.60
C GLN A 27 27.19 -5.91 -2.80
N SER A 28 27.35 -4.69 -2.27
CA SER A 28 26.26 -3.98 -1.58
C SER A 28 25.08 -3.66 -2.50
N PHE A 29 25.35 -3.19 -3.72
CA PHE A 29 24.29 -2.90 -4.71
C PHE A 29 23.56 -4.16 -5.15
N VAL A 30 24.28 -5.25 -5.43
CA VAL A 30 23.69 -6.54 -5.80
C VAL A 30 22.82 -7.08 -4.67
N SER A 31 23.29 -6.99 -3.42
CA SER A 31 22.50 -7.38 -2.25
C SER A 31 21.20 -6.57 -2.15
N LEU A 32 21.30 -5.23 -2.28
CA LEU A 32 20.13 -4.34 -2.23
C LEU A 32 19.14 -4.62 -3.36
N ILE A 33 19.61 -4.76 -4.60
CA ILE A 33 18.78 -5.09 -5.77
C ILE A 33 18.11 -6.46 -5.57
N THR A 34 18.82 -7.44 -5.03
CA THR A 34 18.28 -8.79 -4.77
C THR A 34 17.16 -8.74 -3.75
N VAL A 35 17.37 -8.04 -2.63
CA VAL A 35 16.33 -7.87 -1.59
C VAL A 35 15.11 -7.18 -2.19
N LEU A 36 15.29 -6.07 -2.90
CA LEU A 36 14.18 -5.34 -3.53
C LEU A 36 13.46 -6.20 -4.57
N ALA A 37 14.18 -6.96 -5.40
CA ALA A 37 13.59 -7.86 -6.37
C ALA A 37 12.78 -8.99 -5.72
N ILE A 38 13.27 -9.55 -4.60
CA ILE A 38 12.53 -10.55 -3.82
C ILE A 38 11.25 -9.93 -3.26
N LEU A 39 11.31 -8.73 -2.68
CA LEU A 39 10.11 -8.04 -2.17
C LEU A 39 9.08 -7.81 -3.29
N VAL A 40 9.54 -7.34 -4.46
CA VAL A 40 8.69 -7.15 -5.64
C VAL A 40 8.10 -8.49 -6.12
N GLY A 41 8.90 -9.56 -6.14
CA GLY A 41 8.45 -10.90 -6.54
C GLY A 41 7.40 -11.49 -5.61
N ILE A 42 7.64 -11.44 -4.29
CA ILE A 42 6.65 -11.83 -3.27
C ILE A 42 5.39 -11.00 -3.44
N HIS A 43 5.54 -9.71 -3.67
CA HIS A 43 4.42 -8.80 -3.83
C HIS A 43 3.51 -9.18 -5.01
N PHE A 44 4.07 -9.41 -6.21
CA PHE A 44 3.27 -9.80 -7.37
C PHE A 44 2.66 -11.21 -7.24
N GLN A 45 3.31 -12.13 -6.53
CA GLN A 45 2.74 -13.45 -6.25
C GLN A 45 1.45 -13.36 -5.41
N THR A 46 1.37 -12.40 -4.47
CA THR A 46 0.18 -12.25 -3.62
C THR A 46 -1.05 -11.68 -4.32
N GLN A 47 -0.87 -10.90 -5.41
CA GLN A 47 -1.98 -10.15 -6.01
C GLN A 47 -2.72 -10.86 -7.15
N LYS A 48 -2.23 -12.01 -7.66
CA LYS A 48 -2.78 -12.68 -8.85
C LYS A 48 -2.89 -11.80 -10.11
N SER A 49 -2.41 -10.56 -10.08
CA SER A 49 -2.34 -9.65 -11.22
C SER A 49 -0.97 -9.73 -11.87
N SER A 50 -0.94 -9.71 -13.20
CA SER A 50 0.32 -9.78 -13.95
C SER A 50 1.10 -8.45 -13.81
N PRO A 51 2.34 -8.46 -13.28
CA PRO A 51 3.20 -7.27 -13.23
C PRO A 51 3.38 -6.60 -14.61
N VAL A 52 3.33 -7.41 -15.65
CA VAL A 52 3.55 -7.00 -17.03
C VAL A 52 2.41 -6.14 -17.55
N GLU A 53 1.17 -6.33 -17.08
CA GLU A 53 0.03 -5.55 -17.57
C GLU A 53 -0.06 -4.17 -16.92
N THR A 54 0.26 -4.05 -15.64
CA THR A 54 0.14 -2.78 -14.89
C THR A 54 1.39 -1.92 -14.92
N HIS A 55 2.57 -2.53 -15.05
CA HIS A 55 3.85 -1.85 -14.86
C HIS A 55 4.89 -2.15 -15.97
N LEU A 56 4.43 -2.49 -17.18
CA LEU A 56 5.27 -2.81 -18.33
C LEU A 56 6.42 -1.82 -18.55
N ALA A 57 6.12 -0.52 -18.54
CA ALA A 57 7.11 0.52 -18.79
C ALA A 57 8.21 0.55 -17.72
N MET A 58 7.85 0.35 -16.44
CA MET A 58 8.83 0.28 -15.35
C MET A 58 9.68 -0.99 -15.43
N ILE A 59 9.07 -2.13 -15.79
CA ILE A 59 9.79 -3.40 -15.98
C ILE A 59 10.77 -3.31 -17.15
N LEU A 60 10.35 -2.73 -18.28
CA LEU A 60 11.25 -2.51 -19.43
C LEU A 60 12.39 -1.57 -19.08
N THR A 61 12.11 -0.50 -18.34
CA THR A 61 13.15 0.44 -17.89
C THR A 61 14.12 -0.22 -16.90
N LEU A 62 13.64 -1.11 -16.03
CA LEU A 62 14.47 -1.92 -15.12
C LEU A 62 15.39 -2.87 -15.90
N ILE A 63 14.87 -3.54 -16.93
CA ILE A 63 15.66 -4.43 -17.80
C ILE A 63 16.74 -3.62 -18.53
N MET A 64 16.39 -2.46 -19.11
CA MET A 64 17.36 -1.60 -19.78
C MET A 64 18.44 -1.09 -18.82
N ALA A 65 18.07 -0.68 -17.60
CA ALA A 65 19.02 -0.27 -16.58
C ALA A 65 19.97 -1.41 -16.17
N ALA A 66 19.45 -2.64 -16.03
CA ALA A 66 20.24 -3.83 -15.72
C ALA A 66 21.23 -4.21 -16.84
N VAL A 67 20.80 -4.07 -18.11
CA VAL A 67 21.66 -4.28 -19.28
C VAL A 67 22.79 -3.24 -19.31
N VAL A 68 22.48 -1.96 -19.13
CA VAL A 68 23.48 -0.88 -19.06
C VAL A 68 24.46 -1.13 -17.91
N TYR A 69 23.96 -1.48 -16.73
CA TYR A 69 24.79 -1.83 -15.57
C TYR A 69 25.76 -2.98 -15.87
N SER A 70 25.26 -4.04 -16.53
CA SER A 70 26.06 -5.22 -16.90
C SER A 70 27.13 -4.88 -17.93
N ILE A 71 26.82 -4.06 -18.93
CA ILE A 71 27.77 -3.58 -19.95
C ILE A 71 28.88 -2.75 -19.30
N VAL A 72 28.51 -1.85 -18.39
CA VAL A 72 29.48 -1.01 -17.67
C VAL A 72 30.37 -1.87 -16.77
N LEU A 73 29.81 -2.86 -16.07
CA LEU A 73 30.58 -3.80 -15.25
C LEU A 73 31.55 -4.65 -16.08
N ALA A 74 31.11 -5.13 -17.24
CA ALA A 74 31.98 -5.84 -18.18
C ALA A 74 33.11 -4.92 -18.69
N GLY A 75 32.80 -3.66 -19.02
CA GLY A 75 33.78 -2.65 -19.39
C GLY A 75 34.84 -2.43 -18.32
N ILE A 76 34.46 -2.30 -17.05
CA ILE A 76 35.40 -2.16 -15.92
C ILE A 76 36.33 -3.37 -15.79
N ASN A 77 35.84 -4.58 -16.09
CA ASN A 77 36.65 -5.80 -15.99
C ASN A 77 37.56 -6.03 -17.20
N LEU A 78 37.20 -5.53 -18.38
CA LEU A 78 37.94 -5.72 -19.63
C LEU A 78 38.94 -4.60 -19.94
N GLN A 79 38.78 -3.41 -19.36
CA GLN A 79 39.55 -2.23 -19.75
C GLN A 79 40.93 -2.15 -19.07
N PRO A 80 42.03 -1.91 -19.82
CA PRO A 80 43.35 -1.65 -19.26
C PRO A 80 43.38 -0.37 -18.42
N ARG A 81 44.21 -0.39 -17.37
CA ARG A 81 44.32 0.58 -16.25
C ARG A 81 44.69 2.03 -16.65
N SER A 82 44.82 2.35 -17.94
CA SER A 82 45.43 3.58 -18.46
C SER A 82 44.49 4.54 -19.19
N SER A 83 43.17 4.45 -19.00
CA SER A 83 42.22 5.27 -19.79
C SER A 83 41.60 6.42 -18.99
N GLU A 84 41.67 7.63 -19.56
CA GLU A 84 41.02 8.87 -19.08
C GLU A 84 39.49 8.73 -18.87
N ASN A 85 38.89 7.66 -19.39
CA ASN A 85 37.45 7.42 -19.35
C ASN A 85 36.95 6.72 -18.07
N LEU A 86 37.83 6.39 -17.12
CA LEU A 86 37.45 5.71 -15.86
C LEU A 86 36.39 6.46 -15.06
N ASN A 87 36.43 7.80 -15.02
CA ASN A 87 35.44 8.61 -14.30
C ASN A 87 34.05 8.56 -14.94
N LEU A 88 34.00 8.57 -16.29
CA LEU A 88 32.75 8.45 -17.05
C LEU A 88 32.11 7.07 -16.84
N ILE A 89 32.92 6.01 -16.88
CA ILE A 89 32.50 4.63 -16.61
C ILE A 89 32.00 4.49 -15.17
N ARG A 90 32.69 5.10 -14.20
CA ARG A 90 32.30 5.09 -12.78
C ARG A 90 30.98 5.84 -12.55
N LEU A 91 30.79 6.98 -13.22
CA LEU A 91 29.54 7.74 -13.18
C LEU A 91 28.38 6.96 -13.81
N ALA A 92 28.59 6.34 -14.96
CA ALA A 92 27.58 5.49 -15.62
C ALA A 92 27.19 4.30 -14.73
N TYR A 93 28.19 3.67 -14.08
CA TYR A 93 27.97 2.59 -13.12
C TYR A 93 27.09 3.03 -11.96
N PHE A 94 27.47 4.12 -11.27
CA PHE A 94 26.68 4.65 -10.15
C PHE A 94 25.29 5.13 -10.58
N GLY A 95 25.19 5.83 -11.70
CA GLY A 95 23.93 6.32 -12.25
C GLY A 95 22.97 5.17 -12.53
N SER A 96 23.45 4.11 -13.19
CA SER A 96 22.61 2.93 -13.47
C SER A 96 22.19 2.18 -12.21
N GLY A 97 23.07 2.06 -11.20
CA GLY A 97 22.74 1.41 -9.93
C GLY A 97 21.68 2.18 -9.15
N ILE A 98 21.86 3.49 -9.01
CA ILE A 98 20.89 4.38 -8.35
C ILE A 98 19.55 4.35 -9.09
N LEU A 99 19.56 4.46 -10.42
CA LEU A 99 18.34 4.40 -11.23
C LEU A 99 17.61 3.05 -11.05
N THR A 100 18.34 1.94 -11.00
CA THR A 100 17.77 0.61 -10.76
C THR A 100 17.12 0.54 -9.38
N CYS A 101 17.80 1.04 -8.34
CA CYS A 101 17.25 1.10 -6.99
C CYS A 101 16.01 2.00 -6.93
N ASP A 102 16.04 3.17 -7.57
CA ASP A 102 14.94 4.14 -7.57
C ASP A 102 13.70 3.59 -8.33
N LEU A 103 13.91 2.87 -9.43
CA LEU A 103 12.84 2.17 -10.15
C LEU A 103 12.20 1.05 -9.30
N LEU A 104 13.03 0.26 -8.61
CA LEU A 104 12.56 -0.76 -7.67
C LEU A 104 11.80 -0.16 -6.49
N LEU A 105 12.29 0.97 -5.96
CA LEU A 105 11.64 1.71 -4.89
C LEU A 105 10.33 2.34 -5.37
N GLY A 106 10.29 2.88 -6.58
CA GLY A 106 9.10 3.46 -7.20
C GLY A 106 7.98 2.43 -7.39
N LEU A 107 8.33 1.22 -7.84
CA LEU A 107 7.42 0.07 -7.85
C LEU A 107 6.87 -0.23 -6.44
N LEU A 108 7.72 -0.18 -5.42
CA LEU A 108 7.31 -0.37 -4.02
C LEU A 108 6.47 0.79 -3.47
N MET A 109 6.81 2.04 -3.81
CA MET A 109 6.19 3.27 -3.31
C MET A 109 4.81 3.49 -3.93
N SER A 110 4.63 3.17 -5.20
CA SER A 110 3.32 3.16 -5.85
C SER A 110 2.34 2.25 -5.09
N TYR A 111 2.86 1.14 -4.56
CA TYR A 111 2.09 0.21 -3.75
C TYR A 111 1.91 0.66 -2.29
N LEU A 112 2.96 1.20 -1.65
CA LEU A 112 2.86 1.77 -0.30
C LEU A 112 1.81 2.88 -0.26
N TRP A 113 1.72 3.69 -1.31
CA TRP A 113 0.68 4.70 -1.46
C TRP A 113 -0.72 4.07 -1.49
N TRP A 114 -0.91 3.02 -2.29
CA TRP A 114 -2.16 2.25 -2.34
C TRP A 114 -2.51 1.61 -1.00
N PHE A 115 -1.52 1.05 -0.29
CA PHE A 115 -1.70 0.47 1.03
C PHE A 115 -2.12 1.52 2.05
N VAL A 116 -1.46 2.68 2.07
CA VAL A 116 -1.81 3.81 2.95
C VAL A 116 -3.22 4.31 2.64
N GLY A 117 -3.58 4.48 1.36
CA GLY A 117 -4.92 4.89 0.97
C GLY A 117 -6.02 3.89 1.41
N ASN A 118 -5.77 2.60 1.23
CA ASN A 118 -6.71 1.56 1.62
C ASN A 118 -6.83 1.44 3.16
N LEU A 119 -5.71 1.51 3.88
CA LEU A 119 -5.68 1.54 5.34
C LEU A 119 -6.43 2.76 5.90
N CYS A 120 -6.23 3.94 5.30
CA CYS A 120 -7.00 5.14 5.64
C CYS A 120 -8.50 4.94 5.43
N THR A 121 -8.91 4.30 4.34
CA THR A 121 -10.33 4.02 4.05
C THR A 121 -10.93 3.07 5.09
N ILE A 122 -10.21 2.01 5.47
CA ILE A 122 -10.62 1.08 6.52
C ILE A 122 -10.74 1.81 7.87
N LEU A 123 -9.77 2.64 8.23
CA LEU A 123 -9.80 3.46 9.44
C LEU A 123 -11.02 4.39 9.46
N ILE A 124 -11.32 5.06 8.34
CA ILE A 124 -12.49 5.93 8.22
C ILE A 124 -13.78 5.11 8.40
N VAL A 125 -13.89 3.93 7.79
CA VAL A 125 -15.07 3.06 7.95
C VAL A 125 -15.24 2.61 9.41
N ILE A 126 -14.15 2.21 10.08
CA ILE A 126 -14.19 1.80 11.49
C ILE A 126 -14.61 2.96 12.38
N ILE A 127 -14.02 4.14 12.18
CA ILE A 127 -14.35 5.35 12.93
C ILE A 127 -15.81 5.72 12.68
N LEU A 128 -16.25 5.75 11.42
CA LEU A 128 -17.61 6.05 11.04
C LEU A 128 -18.59 5.06 11.66
N HIS A 129 -18.30 3.75 11.63
CA HIS A 129 -19.13 2.73 12.25
C HIS A 129 -19.23 2.93 13.76
N ARG A 130 -18.12 3.26 14.42
CA ARG A 130 -18.08 3.52 15.86
C ARG A 130 -18.87 4.78 16.25
N TRP A 131 -18.87 5.80 15.40
CA TRP A 131 -19.67 7.02 15.58
C TRP A 131 -21.14 6.85 15.19
N LEU A 132 -21.44 5.99 14.22
CA LEU A 132 -22.79 5.73 13.76
C LEU A 132 -23.55 4.78 14.72
N GLN A 133 -22.83 3.88 15.41
CA GLN A 133 -23.41 2.98 16.40
C GLN A 133 -24.28 3.68 17.47
N PRO A 134 -23.81 4.75 18.16
CA PRO A 134 -24.63 5.44 19.16
C PRO A 134 -25.85 6.15 18.54
N ILE A 135 -25.71 6.69 17.33
CA ILE A 135 -26.83 7.32 16.60
C ILE A 135 -27.87 6.25 16.26
N TYR A 136 -27.43 5.07 15.81
CA TYR A 136 -28.31 3.97 15.48
C TYR A 136 -29.04 3.43 16.72
N GLN A 137 -28.36 3.32 17.85
CA GLN A 137 -28.99 2.94 19.12
C GLN A 137 -30.02 3.98 19.57
N PHE A 138 -29.72 5.27 19.42
CA PHE A 138 -30.65 6.35 19.74
C PHE A 138 -31.90 6.32 18.86
N LEU A 139 -31.74 6.05 17.55
CA LEU A 139 -32.86 5.90 16.62
C LEU A 139 -33.74 4.69 16.97
N CYS A 140 -33.14 3.54 17.29
CA CYS A 140 -33.88 2.36 17.74
C CYS A 140 -34.68 2.64 19.02
N GLN A 141 -34.06 3.27 20.01
CA GLN A 141 -34.71 3.61 21.26
C GLN A 141 -35.88 4.60 21.05
N SER A 142 -35.70 5.58 20.16
CA SER A 142 -36.73 6.56 19.82
C SER A 142 -37.93 5.90 19.12
N ARG A 143 -37.67 4.97 18.19
CA ARG A 143 -38.71 4.18 17.53
C ARG A 143 -39.51 3.34 18.52
N ASP A 144 -38.84 2.62 19.41
CA ASP A 144 -39.51 1.75 20.38
C ASP A 144 -40.36 2.56 21.37
N TRP A 145 -39.90 3.75 21.76
CA TRP A 145 -40.69 4.68 22.57
C TRP A 145 -41.94 5.19 21.83
N LEU A 146 -41.80 5.58 20.56
CA LEU A 146 -42.93 6.02 19.72
C LEU A 146 -43.96 4.90 19.54
N GLN A 147 -43.50 3.68 19.28
CA GLN A 147 -44.39 2.53 19.10
C GLN A 147 -45.20 2.23 20.37
N LYS A 148 -44.58 2.30 21.55
CA LYS A 148 -45.29 2.17 22.84
C LYS A 148 -46.34 3.25 23.04
N LYS A 149 -46.03 4.51 22.68
CA LYS A 149 -46.99 5.61 22.76
C LYS A 149 -48.17 5.40 21.81
N PHE A 150 -47.90 4.98 20.58
CA PHE A 150 -48.96 4.67 19.60
C PHE A 150 -49.88 3.55 20.07
N GLU A 151 -49.35 2.44 20.60
CA GLU A 151 -50.19 1.36 21.12
C GLU A 151 -51.01 1.79 22.34
N ALA A 152 -50.45 2.59 23.25
CA ALA A 152 -51.20 3.12 24.39
C ALA A 152 -52.37 4.01 23.95
N VAL A 153 -52.16 4.86 22.95
CA VAL A 153 -53.23 5.70 22.37
C VAL A 153 -54.28 4.83 21.67
N ARG A 154 -53.85 3.81 20.91
CA ARG A 154 -54.76 2.89 20.21
C ARG A 154 -55.65 2.12 21.20
N LEU A 155 -55.08 1.63 22.30
CA LEU A 155 -55.83 0.94 23.35
C LEU A 155 -56.84 1.87 24.02
N ALA A 156 -56.42 3.08 24.42
CA ALA A 156 -57.33 4.07 25.02
C ALA A 156 -58.47 4.48 24.08
N ALA A 157 -58.19 4.61 22.77
CA ALA A 157 -59.20 4.89 21.76
C ALA A 157 -60.19 3.72 21.59
N SER A 158 -59.71 2.47 21.67
CA SER A 158 -60.57 1.29 21.57
C SER A 158 -61.49 1.11 22.78
N GLU A 159 -61.00 1.44 23.97
CA GLU A 159 -61.76 1.37 25.23
C GLU A 159 -62.82 2.48 25.31
N THR A 160 -62.48 3.69 24.88
CA THR A 160 -63.47 4.78 24.77
C THR A 160 -64.56 4.44 23.76
N PHE A 161 -64.20 3.89 22.59
CA PHE A 161 -65.18 3.50 21.58
C PHE A 161 -66.13 2.37 22.04
N SER A 162 -65.63 1.38 22.78
CA SER A 162 -66.48 0.31 23.33
C SER A 162 -67.45 0.81 24.40
N LEU A 163 -67.00 1.73 25.27
CA LEU A 163 -67.85 2.38 26.27
C LEU A 163 -68.97 3.21 25.62
N THR A 164 -68.67 3.97 24.56
CA THR A 164 -69.69 4.76 23.85
C THR A 164 -70.74 3.86 23.21
N ARG A 165 -70.33 2.77 22.55
CA ARG A 165 -71.23 1.82 21.90
C ARG A 165 -72.19 1.13 22.89
N ASN A 166 -71.66 0.67 24.03
CA ASN A 166 -72.47 0.00 25.06
C ASN A 166 -73.52 0.94 25.68
N THR A 167 -73.21 2.24 25.76
CA THR A 167 -74.12 3.28 26.26
C THR A 167 -75.27 3.53 25.27
N GLU A 168 -74.98 3.57 23.97
CA GLU A 168 -76.00 3.70 22.92
C GLU A 168 -76.93 2.47 22.86
N GLU A 169 -76.41 1.26 23.02
CA GLU A 169 -77.24 0.04 23.05
C GLU A 169 -78.17 -0.02 24.27
N GLN A 170 -77.72 0.41 25.46
CA GLN A 170 -78.61 0.51 26.62
C GLN A 170 -79.71 1.56 26.43
N GLN A 171 -79.41 2.67 25.75
CA GLN A 171 -80.39 3.72 25.50
C GLN A 171 -81.41 3.33 24.41
N ASN A 172 -81.00 2.53 23.40
CA ASN A 172 -81.88 2.10 22.32
C ASN A 172 -82.67 0.81 22.67
N GLY A 173 -82.15 -0.05 23.55
CA GLY A 173 -82.83 -1.26 24.02
C GLY A 173 -84.02 -1.00 24.97
N GLY A 174 -84.12 0.20 25.53
CA GLY A 174 -85.21 0.61 26.44
C GLY A 174 -86.52 1.02 25.75
N ASN A 175 -86.59 1.06 24.42
CA ASN A 175 -87.76 1.62 23.70
C ASN A 175 -88.67 0.57 23.03
N TRP A 176 -88.52 -0.72 23.34
CA TRP A 176 -89.44 -1.77 22.90
C TRP A 176 -90.54 -2.02 23.93
N LEU A 177 -91.41 -1.03 24.13
CA LEU A 177 -92.74 -1.27 24.72
C LEU A 177 -93.72 -1.54 23.56
N PRO A 178 -94.37 -2.72 23.51
CA PRO A 178 -95.44 -2.95 22.55
C PRO A 178 -96.63 -2.06 22.91
N VAL A 179 -97.07 -1.24 21.95
CA VAL A 179 -98.35 -0.52 21.99
C VAL A 179 -99.49 -1.48 21.68
#